data_AF-A0A1R3W7Z5-F1
#
_entry.id   AF-A0A1R3W7Z5-F1
#
_cell.length_a   1.000
_cell.length_b   1.000
_cell.length_c   1.000
_cell.angle_alpha   90.00
_cell.angle_beta   90.00
_cell.angle_gamma   90.00
#
_symmetry.space_group_name_H-M   'P 1'
#
loop_
_entity.id
_entity.type
_entity.pdbx_description
1 polymer ?
#
loop_
_entity_poly.entity_id
_entity_poly.type
_entity_poly.pdbx_seq_one_letter_code
_entity_poly.pdbx_strand_id
1 'polypeptide(L)'
;MDKPIETLSAKELYEMAKRREQEEWERTRTDRQREIKALRAERRSLLNSHRKALRQLQQAQNAELASLDSRIADLTGRAPRKRGNSGNSGSNGRSPKGQQTDTILKIINTVGETTARAVKAEAEAMGLVFSNVHQTLGYLKRQGKIEQVGRGIYRSVQ
;
A
#
# COMPACT_ATOMS: atom_id res chain seq x y z
N MET A 1 2.03 38.84 -46.50
CA MET A 1 2.64 38.71 -47.84
C MET A 1 3.36 37.38 -47.85
N ASP A 2 2.63 36.31 -48.15
CA ASP A 2 3.18 34.96 -48.20
C ASP A 2 3.95 34.84 -49.52
N LYS A 3 5.28 34.77 -49.43
CA LYS A 3 6.12 34.48 -50.59
C LYS A 3 5.80 33.06 -51.06
N PRO A 4 5.61 32.83 -52.38
CA PRO A 4 5.40 31.48 -52.88
C PRO A 4 6.61 30.60 -52.55
N ILE A 5 6.36 29.32 -52.22
CA ILE A 5 7.37 28.34 -51.75
C ILE A 5 8.56 28.26 -52.72
N GLU A 6 8.29 28.49 -54.01
CA GLU A 6 9.26 28.49 -55.11
C GLU A 6 10.26 29.66 -55.08
N THR A 7 10.00 30.71 -54.30
CA THR A 7 10.85 31.92 -54.17
C THR A 7 11.64 32.01 -52.88
N LEU A 8 11.48 31.02 -51.99
CA LEU A 8 12.20 30.98 -50.71
C LEU A 8 13.60 30.39 -50.89
N SER A 9 14.58 30.98 -50.21
CA SER A 9 15.92 30.40 -50.16
C SER A 9 15.88 29.04 -49.45
N ALA A 10 16.77 28.11 -49.84
CA ALA A 10 16.89 26.80 -49.20
C ALA A 10 17.05 26.89 -47.67
N LYS A 11 17.66 27.98 -47.18
CA LYS A 11 17.79 28.27 -45.75
C LYS A 11 16.45 28.66 -45.10
N GLU A 12 15.64 29.47 -45.78
CA GLU A 12 14.31 29.88 -45.31
C GLU A 12 13.33 28.70 -45.30
N LEU A 13 13.42 27.80 -46.30
CA LEU A 13 12.65 26.56 -46.33
C LEU A 13 13.01 25.62 -45.16
N TYR A 14 14.30 25.50 -44.84
CA TYR A 14 14.77 24.70 -43.71
C TYR A 14 14.29 25.26 -42.36
N GLU A 15 14.38 26.57 -42.16
CA GLU A 15 13.87 27.22 -40.95
C GLU A 15 12.36 27.05 -40.78
N MET A 16 11.60 27.13 -41.88
CA MET A 16 10.15 26.88 -41.87
C MET A 16 9.81 25.42 -41.55
N ALA A 17 10.54 24.46 -42.10
CA ALA A 17 10.35 23.03 -41.81
C ALA A 17 10.64 22.72 -40.33
N LYS A 18 11.76 23.22 -39.79
CA LYS A 18 12.13 23.05 -38.39
C LYS A 18 11.09 23.66 -37.43
N ARG A 19 10.54 24.82 -37.79
CA ARG A 19 9.47 25.45 -37.02
C ARG A 19 8.20 24.60 -37.01
N ARG A 20 7.78 24.07 -38.16
CA ARG A 20 6.60 23.18 -38.24
C ARG A 20 6.79 21.90 -37.44
N GLU A 21 7.96 21.28 -37.52
CA GLU A 21 8.30 20.10 -36.72
C GLU A 21 8.18 20.37 -35.21
N GLN A 22 8.68 21.52 -34.77
CA GLN A 22 8.60 21.92 -33.36
C GLN A 22 7.16 22.21 -32.92
N GLU A 23 6.37 22.89 -33.75
CA GLU A 23 4.94 23.15 -33.48
C GLU A 23 4.14 21.84 -33.41
N GLU A 24 4.40 20.87 -34.28
CA GLU A 24 3.78 19.54 -34.23
C GLU A 24 4.20 18.75 -32.99
N TRP A 25 5.47 18.81 -32.62
CA TRP A 25 5.95 18.18 -31.39
C TRP A 25 5.28 18.78 -30.13
N GLU A 26 5.12 20.09 -30.07
CA GLU A 26 4.43 20.75 -28.95
C GLU A 26 2.94 20.40 -28.90
N ARG A 27 2.27 20.33 -30.06
CA ARG A 27 0.86 19.88 -30.14
C ARG A 27 0.71 18.44 -29.64
N THR A 28 1.48 17.51 -30.17
CA THR A 28 1.42 16.11 -29.72
C THR A 28 1.75 15.95 -28.24
N ARG A 29 2.69 16.74 -27.70
CA ARG A 29 3.01 16.75 -26.28
C ARG A 29 1.84 17.25 -25.43
N THR A 30 1.20 18.34 -25.82
CA THR A 30 0.06 18.91 -25.07
C THR A 30 -1.15 17.99 -25.12
N ASP A 31 -1.42 17.35 -26.26
CA ASP A 31 -2.51 16.37 -26.38
C ASP A 31 -2.26 15.12 -25.55
N ARG A 32 -1.03 14.56 -25.57
CA ARG A 32 -0.64 13.46 -24.67
C ARG A 32 -0.79 13.83 -23.20
N GLN A 33 -0.43 15.06 -22.82
CA GLN A 33 -0.59 15.52 -21.44
C GLN A 33 -2.07 15.63 -21.04
N ARG A 34 -2.94 16.09 -21.95
CA ARG A 34 -4.40 16.13 -21.72
C ARG A 34 -4.96 14.73 -21.53
N GLU A 35 -4.57 13.79 -22.38
CA GLU A 35 -5.00 12.40 -22.29
C GLU A 35 -4.55 11.74 -20.97
N ILE A 36 -3.28 11.90 -20.61
CA ILE A 36 -2.76 11.41 -19.31
C ILE A 36 -3.53 12.02 -18.14
N LYS A 37 -3.87 13.30 -18.20
CA LYS A 37 -4.64 13.98 -17.15
C LYS A 37 -6.06 13.42 -17.04
N ALA A 38 -6.72 13.17 -18.17
CA ALA A 38 -8.04 12.54 -18.24
C ALA A 38 -8.02 11.13 -17.63
N LEU A 39 -7.11 10.26 -18.09
CA LEU A 39 -6.95 8.90 -17.57
C LEU A 39 -6.65 8.88 -16.06
N ARG A 40 -5.83 9.82 -15.57
CA ARG A 40 -5.58 9.95 -14.12
C ARG A 40 -6.83 10.37 -13.35
N ALA A 41 -7.68 11.23 -13.93
CA ALA A 41 -8.94 11.64 -13.30
C ALA A 41 -9.93 10.49 -13.25
N GLU A 42 -10.08 9.74 -14.35
CA GLU A 42 -10.90 8.52 -14.42
C GLU A 42 -10.45 7.48 -13.40
N ARG A 43 -9.15 7.19 -13.33
CA ARG A 43 -8.58 6.27 -12.33
C ARG A 43 -8.93 6.69 -10.91
N ARG A 44 -8.83 7.98 -10.58
CA ARG A 44 -9.20 8.49 -9.24
C ARG A 44 -10.69 8.33 -8.98
N SER A 45 -11.54 8.65 -9.96
CA SER A 45 -12.99 8.50 -9.84
C SER A 45 -13.37 7.05 -9.55
N LEU A 46 -12.81 6.11 -10.33
CA LEU A 46 -13.06 4.67 -10.17
C LEU A 46 -12.59 4.15 -8.81
N LEU A 47 -11.40 4.55 -8.35
CA LEU A 47 -10.92 4.16 -7.02
C LEU A 47 -11.81 4.70 -5.90
N ASN A 48 -12.35 5.93 -6.05
CA ASN A 48 -13.24 6.51 -5.06
C ASN A 48 -14.60 5.83 -5.04
N SER A 49 -15.17 5.48 -6.21
CA SER A 49 -16.42 4.73 -6.28
C SER A 49 -16.27 3.33 -5.66
N HIS A 50 -15.19 2.61 -5.97
CA HIS A 50 -14.91 1.30 -5.39
C HIS A 50 -14.72 1.38 -3.87
N ARG A 51 -13.99 2.38 -3.36
CA ARG A 51 -13.84 2.59 -1.91
C ARG A 51 -15.16 2.87 -1.23
N LYS A 52 -16.05 3.65 -1.86
CA LYS A 52 -17.39 3.93 -1.32
C LYS A 52 -18.22 2.65 -1.26
N ALA A 53 -18.24 1.87 -2.34
CA ALA A 53 -18.96 0.60 -2.40
C ALA A 53 -18.46 -0.39 -1.33
N LEU A 54 -17.14 -0.56 -1.19
CA LEU A 54 -16.56 -1.44 -0.17
C LEU A 54 -16.93 -1.00 1.26
N ARG A 55 -16.93 0.31 1.54
CA ARG A 55 -17.36 0.82 2.85
C ARG A 55 -18.82 0.52 3.13
N GLN A 56 -19.69 0.69 2.14
CA GLN A 56 -21.12 0.39 2.27
C GLN A 56 -21.35 -1.10 2.54
N LEU A 57 -20.67 -1.97 1.78
CA LEU A 57 -20.75 -3.41 1.99
C LEU A 57 -20.26 -3.81 3.38
N GLN A 58 -19.14 -3.24 3.83
CA GLN A 58 -18.59 -3.54 5.15
C GLN A 58 -19.50 -3.03 6.29
N GLN A 59 -20.17 -1.89 6.10
CA GLN A 59 -21.16 -1.39 7.05
C GLN A 59 -22.37 -2.33 7.15
N ALA A 60 -22.90 -2.79 6.01
CA ALA A 60 -24.01 -3.74 5.98
C ALA A 60 -23.62 -5.05 6.68
N GLN A 61 -22.46 -5.62 6.33
CA GLN A 61 -21.94 -6.84 6.97
C GLN A 61 -21.79 -6.67 8.48
N ASN A 62 -21.21 -5.57 8.96
CA ASN A 62 -21.04 -5.32 10.39
C ASN A 62 -22.39 -5.19 11.11
N ALA A 63 -23.39 -4.58 10.48
CA ALA A 63 -24.73 -4.47 11.04
C ALA A 63 -25.43 -5.83 11.14
N GLU A 64 -25.31 -6.67 10.12
CA GLU A 64 -25.82 -8.04 10.13
C GLU A 64 -25.16 -8.89 11.22
N LEU A 65 -23.83 -8.83 11.33
CA LEU A 65 -23.08 -9.52 12.38
C LEU A 65 -23.48 -9.02 13.77
N ALA A 66 -23.66 -7.71 13.96
CA ALA A 66 -24.11 -7.16 15.23
C ALA A 66 -25.53 -7.65 15.59
N SER A 67 -26.42 -7.77 14.59
CA SER A 67 -27.76 -8.34 14.80
C SER A 67 -27.70 -9.81 15.22
N LEU A 68 -26.85 -10.60 14.56
CA LEU A 68 -26.64 -12.01 14.92
C LEU A 68 -26.03 -12.14 16.32
N ASP A 69 -25.01 -11.35 16.64
CA ASP A 69 -24.36 -11.34 17.95
C ASP A 69 -25.36 -10.97 19.06
N SER A 70 -26.29 -10.03 18.79
CA SER A 70 -27.38 -9.71 19.71
C SER A 70 -28.30 -10.91 19.95
N ARG A 71 -28.76 -11.57 18.88
CA ARG A 71 -29.62 -12.76 18.99
C ARG A 71 -28.93 -13.90 19.75
N ILE A 72 -27.63 -14.09 19.52
CA ILE A 72 -26.83 -15.07 20.26
C ILE A 72 -26.73 -14.68 21.73
N ALA A 73 -26.50 -13.40 22.04
CA ALA A 73 -26.44 -12.92 23.42
C ALA A 73 -27.77 -13.15 24.16
N ASP A 74 -28.90 -12.86 23.51
CA ASP A 74 -30.24 -13.08 24.05
C ASP A 74 -30.48 -14.57 24.37
N LEU A 75 -30.08 -15.47 23.47
CA LEU A 75 -30.23 -16.92 23.66
C LEU A 75 -29.27 -17.53 24.68
N THR A 76 -28.06 -16.98 24.81
CA THR A 76 -27.00 -17.56 25.65
C THR A 76 -26.89 -16.90 27.03
N GLY A 77 -27.64 -15.82 27.28
CA GLY A 77 -27.55 -15.02 28.52
C GLY A 77 -26.20 -14.34 28.71
N ARG A 78 -25.33 -14.36 27.70
CA ARG A 78 -23.96 -13.86 27.74
C ARG A 78 -23.93 -12.52 27.03
N ALA A 79 -23.63 -11.45 27.77
CA ALA A 79 -23.54 -10.11 27.19
C ALA A 79 -22.58 -10.10 25.97
N PRO A 80 -22.93 -9.40 24.88
CA PRO A 80 -22.10 -9.37 23.68
C PRO A 80 -20.73 -8.81 24.07
N ARG A 81 -19.66 -9.60 23.86
CA ARG A 81 -18.29 -9.14 24.11
C ARG A 81 -18.08 -7.95 23.19
N LYS A 82 -18.00 -6.75 23.77
CA LYS A 82 -17.72 -5.50 23.07
C LYS A 82 -16.43 -5.71 22.28
N ARG A 83 -16.55 -6.06 21.00
CA ARG A 83 -15.44 -6.15 20.05
C ARG A 83 -14.95 -4.73 19.88
N GLY A 84 -14.04 -4.31 20.76
CA GLY A 84 -13.49 -2.97 20.79
C GLY A 84 -12.88 -2.67 19.43
N ASN A 85 -13.57 -1.84 18.65
CA ASN A 85 -13.06 -1.06 17.51
C ASN A 85 -11.91 -1.71 16.72
N SER A 86 -12.01 -3.01 16.38
CA SER A 86 -11.06 -3.66 15.48
C SER A 86 -11.58 -3.47 14.07
N GLY A 87 -11.40 -2.27 13.53
CA GLY A 87 -11.55 -1.99 12.10
C GLY A 87 -10.49 -2.74 11.29
N ASN A 88 -10.52 -4.07 11.30
CA ASN A 88 -9.66 -4.93 10.49
C ASN A 88 -10.15 -6.39 10.48
N SER A 89 -11.38 -6.65 10.02
CA SER A 89 -11.84 -7.99 9.64
C SER A 89 -12.10 -8.03 8.14
N GLY A 90 -11.04 -7.79 7.37
CA GLY A 90 -11.07 -7.78 5.90
C GLY A 90 -9.67 -7.75 5.27
N SER A 91 -8.64 -8.15 6.01
CA SER A 91 -7.28 -8.27 5.48
C SER A 91 -6.79 -9.68 5.71
N ASN A 92 -7.03 -10.57 4.74
CA ASN A 92 -6.21 -11.76 4.58
C ASN A 92 -4.73 -11.35 4.72
N GLY A 93 -4.07 -11.83 5.76
CA GLY A 93 -2.61 -11.84 5.90
C GLY A 93 -1.93 -10.73 6.71
N ARG A 94 -2.59 -9.64 7.14
CA ARG A 94 -1.93 -8.63 8.00
C ARG A 94 -2.30 -8.81 9.47
N SER A 95 -1.37 -9.39 10.23
CA SER A 95 -1.49 -9.39 11.69
C SER A 95 -1.54 -7.93 12.21
N PRO A 96 -2.43 -7.62 13.17
CA PRO A 96 -2.38 -6.38 13.94
C PRO A 96 -0.96 -6.05 14.38
N LYS A 97 -0.55 -4.77 14.33
CA LYS A 97 0.82 -4.33 14.65
C LYS A 97 1.35 -4.87 16.00
N GLY A 98 0.47 -5.05 16.98
CA GLY A 98 0.81 -5.69 18.27
C GLY A 98 1.21 -7.16 18.11
N GLN A 99 0.41 -7.95 17.38
CA GLN A 99 0.69 -9.37 17.13
C GLN A 99 1.97 -9.58 16.33
N GLN A 100 2.31 -8.70 15.39
CA GLN A 100 3.58 -8.79 14.65
C GLN A 100 4.79 -8.67 15.58
N THR A 101 4.71 -7.79 16.58
CA THR A 101 5.80 -7.55 17.54
C THR A 101 6.01 -8.77 18.43
N ASP A 102 4.92 -9.34 18.95
CA ASP A 102 4.99 -10.53 19.81
C ASP A 102 5.46 -11.77 19.04
N THR A 103 5.00 -11.95 17.81
CA THR A 103 5.44 -13.08 16.97
C THR A 103 6.91 -12.96 16.57
N ILE A 104 7.39 -11.77 16.20
CA ILE A 104 8.82 -11.55 15.91
C ILE A 104 9.67 -11.87 17.14
N LEU A 105 9.25 -11.45 18.33
CA LEU A 105 9.97 -11.76 19.56
C LEU A 105 10.00 -13.27 19.85
N LYS A 106 8.88 -13.98 19.62
CA LYS A 106 8.83 -15.45 19.74
C LYS A 106 9.79 -16.15 18.78
N ILE A 107 9.82 -15.73 17.52
CA ILE A 107 10.73 -16.29 16.51
C ILE A 107 12.19 -16.13 16.96
N ILE A 108 12.57 -14.93 17.40
CA ILE A 108 13.93 -14.65 17.86
C ILE A 108 14.27 -15.49 19.10
N ASN A 109 13.33 -15.65 20.04
CA ASN A 109 13.53 -16.50 21.22
C ASN A 109 13.72 -17.99 20.88
N THR A 110 13.04 -18.50 19.85
CA THR A 110 13.15 -19.91 19.44
C THR A 110 14.45 -20.19 18.70
N VAL A 111 14.84 -19.29 17.79
CA VAL A 111 16.03 -19.46 16.93
C VAL A 111 17.32 -18.99 17.62
N GLY A 112 17.21 -18.11 18.62
CA GLY A 112 18.33 -17.50 19.32
C GLY A 112 18.90 -16.33 18.51
N GLU A 113 19.63 -16.62 17.44
CA GLU A 113 20.26 -15.62 16.57
C GLU A 113 19.66 -15.65 15.17
N THR A 114 19.08 -14.53 14.73
CA THR A 114 18.39 -14.48 13.45
C THR A 114 18.55 -13.15 12.73
N THR A 115 18.35 -13.17 11.42
CA THR A 115 18.38 -11.98 10.57
C THR A 115 16.95 -11.52 10.27
N ALA A 116 16.79 -10.24 9.92
CA ALA A 116 15.47 -9.72 9.50
C ALA A 116 14.86 -10.52 8.33
N ARG A 117 15.69 -11.07 7.45
CA ARG A 117 15.26 -11.90 6.32
C ARG A 117 14.74 -13.26 6.79
N ALA A 118 15.43 -13.90 7.73
CA ALA A 118 15.02 -15.18 8.31
C ALA A 118 13.72 -15.02 9.11
N VAL A 119 13.60 -13.98 9.94
CA VAL A 119 12.35 -13.65 10.66
C VAL A 119 11.17 -13.49 9.72
N LYS A 120 11.39 -12.84 8.56
CA LYS A 120 10.34 -12.67 7.55
C LYS A 120 9.94 -14.01 6.92
N ALA A 121 10.91 -14.85 6.59
CA ALA A 121 10.66 -16.16 5.99
C ALA A 121 9.90 -17.10 6.94
N GLU A 122 10.25 -17.11 8.23
CA GLU A 122 9.51 -17.89 9.25
C GLU A 122 8.09 -17.36 9.45
N ALA A 123 7.91 -16.05 9.44
CA ALA A 123 6.57 -15.45 9.50
C ALA A 123 5.70 -15.85 8.30
N GLU A 124 6.28 -15.82 7.10
CA GLU A 124 5.59 -16.25 5.88
C GLU A 124 5.25 -17.76 5.90
N ALA A 125 6.14 -18.60 6.44
CA ALA A 125 5.87 -20.02 6.65
C ALA A 125 4.70 -20.26 7.64
N MET A 126 4.52 -19.36 8.61
CA MET A 126 3.37 -19.34 9.52
C MET A 126 2.11 -18.69 8.92
N GLY A 127 2.13 -18.33 7.63
CA GLY A 127 1.00 -17.69 6.94
C GLY A 127 0.80 -16.20 7.28
N LEU A 128 1.80 -15.55 7.88
CA LEU A 128 1.74 -14.16 8.32
C LEU A 128 2.55 -13.26 7.38
N VAL A 129 1.95 -12.16 6.91
CA VAL A 129 2.64 -11.19 6.06
C VAL A 129 3.09 -9.99 6.90
N PHE A 130 4.39 -9.89 7.15
CA PHE A 130 4.99 -8.76 7.85
C PHE A 130 5.52 -7.72 6.87
N SER A 131 4.92 -6.53 6.86
CA SER A 131 5.39 -5.42 6.02
C SER A 131 6.52 -4.61 6.65
N ASN A 132 6.65 -4.63 7.99
CA ASN A 132 7.48 -3.68 8.73
C ASN A 132 8.53 -4.34 9.64
N VAL A 133 9.06 -5.52 9.26
CA VAL A 133 9.99 -6.31 10.09
C VAL A 133 11.17 -5.47 10.60
N HIS A 134 11.84 -4.71 9.72
CA HIS A 134 12.98 -3.87 10.10
C HIS A 134 12.62 -2.78 11.13
N GLN A 135 11.44 -2.18 11.02
CA GLN A 135 10.98 -1.16 11.96
C GLN A 135 10.67 -1.77 13.33
N THR A 136 10.02 -2.94 13.33
CA THR A 136 9.70 -3.68 14.56
C THR A 136 10.95 -4.17 15.28
N LEU A 137 11.95 -4.66 14.55
CA LEU A 137 13.25 -5.02 15.13
C LEU A 137 13.96 -3.79 15.72
N GLY A 138 13.97 -2.65 15.03
CA GLY A 138 14.52 -1.41 15.57
C GLY A 138 13.79 -0.94 16.84
N TYR A 139 12.46 -1.13 16.90
CA TYR A 139 11.66 -0.83 18.07
C TYR A 139 11.97 -1.77 19.25
N LEU A 140 12.02 -3.08 19.02
CA LEU A 140 12.37 -4.08 20.03
C LEU A 140 13.79 -3.86 20.58
N LYS A 141 14.73 -3.44 19.72
CA LYS A 141 16.09 -3.08 20.13
C LYS A 141 16.10 -1.89 21.08
N ARG A 142 15.35 -0.82 20.76
CA ARG A 142 15.22 0.36 21.64
C ARG A 142 14.54 0.03 22.97
N GLN A 143 13.67 -0.97 23.00
CA GLN A 143 13.02 -1.45 24.22
C GLN A 143 13.91 -2.38 25.06
N GLY A 144 15.11 -2.73 24.57
CA GLY A 144 16.01 -3.66 25.27
C GLY A 144 15.55 -5.11 25.27
N LYS A 145 14.56 -5.48 24.44
CA LYS A 145 14.08 -6.88 24.33
C LYS A 145 14.93 -7.74 23.41
N ILE A 146 15.62 -7.08 22.46
CA ILE A 146 16.56 -7.72 21.56
C ILE A 146 17.82 -6.88 21.47
N GLU A 147 18.95 -7.51 21.22
CA GLU A 147 20.22 -6.86 20.97
C GLU A 147 20.71 -7.21 19.57
N GLN A 148 21.65 -6.42 19.10
CA GLN A 148 22.27 -6.62 17.80
C GLN A 148 23.70 -7.12 18.02
N VAL A 149 23.91 -8.42 17.82
CA VAL A 149 25.20 -9.09 18.01
C VAL A 149 26.15 -8.80 16.85
N GLY A 150 25.62 -8.58 15.64
CA GLY A 150 26.40 -8.30 14.44
C GLY A 150 25.62 -7.45 13.42
N ARG A 151 26.20 -7.22 12.24
CA ARG A 151 25.53 -6.43 11.19
C ARG A 151 24.26 -7.14 10.70
N GLY A 152 23.10 -6.68 11.16
CA GLY A 152 21.79 -7.25 10.79
C GLY A 152 21.45 -8.58 11.46
N ILE A 153 22.19 -8.99 12.49
CA ILE A 153 21.93 -10.19 13.31
C ILE A 153 21.38 -9.73 14.65
N TYR A 154 20.23 -10.29 15.03
CA TYR A 154 19.50 -9.96 16.24
C TYR A 154 19.38 -11.18 17.13
N ARG A 155 19.52 -10.97 18.43
CA ARG A 155 19.35 -11.96 19.49
C ARG A 155 18.40 -11.42 20.55
N SER A 156 17.63 -12.27 21.21
CA SER A 156 16.86 -11.83 22.37
C SER A 156 17.77 -11.54 23.56
N VAL A 157 17.45 -10.47 24.28
CA VAL A 157 18.07 -10.18 25.57
C VAL A 157 17.13 -10.80 26.60
N GLN A 158 17.58 -11.89 27.23
CA GLN A 158 16.88 -12.47 28.39
C GLN A 158 17.08 -11.58 29.62
#